data_AF-A0A6N7AX09-F1
#
_entry.id   AF-A0A6N7AX09-F1
#
_cell.length_a   1.000
_cell.length_b   1.000
_cell.length_c   1.000
_cell.angle_alpha   90.00
_cell.angle_beta   90.00
_cell.angle_gamma   90.00
#
_symmetry.space_group_name_H-M   'P 1'
#
loop_
_entity.id
_entity.type
_entity.pdbx_description
1 polymer ?
#
loop_
_entity_poly.entity_id
_entity_poly.type
_entity_poly.pdbx_seq_one_letter_code
_entity_poly.pdbx_strand_id
1 'polypeptide(L)'
;MDLRTIFCNVLLRLKSFPDSMNTFWGTVMGLFFFVIGLPDFLLYALIGAMAVDTLTRVRAQAVKNGGYIQATKTGAIRSRKMMTGFHSKFLAYFALMVVANMTKHVVPLHVATVFQSVVWGILFVTEAHSCVENVLEGIVRSACI
;
A
#
# COMPACT_ATOMS: atom_id res chain seq x y z
N MET A 1 22.57 -14.08 -43.27
CA MET A 1 22.22 -13.73 -41.89
C MET A 1 21.23 -14.78 -41.43
N ASP A 2 21.64 -15.64 -40.49
CA ASP A 2 21.00 -16.94 -40.27
C ASP A 2 19.74 -16.83 -39.39
N LEU A 3 18.67 -17.52 -39.76
CA LEU A 3 17.34 -17.42 -39.11
C LEU A 3 17.42 -17.85 -37.64
N ARG A 4 18.31 -18.80 -37.33
CA ARG A 4 18.62 -19.23 -35.96
C ARG A 4 19.21 -18.10 -35.10
N THR A 5 20.05 -17.24 -35.68
CA THR A 5 20.70 -16.15 -34.93
C THR A 5 19.71 -15.04 -34.58
N ILE A 6 18.75 -14.76 -35.47
CA ILE A 6 17.66 -13.79 -35.21
C ILE A 6 16.76 -14.32 -34.10
N PHE A 7 16.35 -15.60 -34.18
CA PHE A 7 15.49 -16.21 -33.17
C PHE A 7 16.17 -16.30 -31.80
N CYS A 8 17.45 -16.62 -31.77
CA CYS A 8 18.25 -16.68 -30.54
C CYS A 8 18.40 -15.29 -29.88
N ASN A 9 18.62 -14.24 -30.68
CA ASN A 9 18.69 -12.86 -30.17
C ASN A 9 17.34 -12.37 -29.63
N VAL A 10 16.23 -12.73 -30.26
CA VAL A 10 14.87 -12.39 -29.77
C VAL A 10 14.57 -13.12 -28.47
N LEU A 11 14.88 -14.42 -28.37
CA LEU A 11 14.69 -15.20 -27.15
C LEU A 11 15.55 -14.71 -25.98
N LEU A 12 16.82 -14.36 -26.23
CA LEU A 12 17.69 -13.76 -25.22
C LEU A 12 17.15 -12.42 -24.71
N ARG A 13 16.57 -11.61 -25.60
CA ARG A 13 15.97 -10.31 -25.24
C ARG A 13 14.66 -10.44 -24.48
N LEU A 14 13.88 -11.50 -24.75
CA LEU A 14 12.69 -11.84 -23.97
C LEU A 14 13.04 -12.38 -22.59
N LYS A 15 14.15 -13.11 -22.44
CA LYS A 15 14.59 -13.65 -21.14
C LYS A 15 15.24 -12.59 -20.24
N SER A 16 15.92 -11.61 -20.80
CA SER A 16 16.48 -10.48 -20.04
C SER A 16 15.45 -9.38 -19.68
N PHE A 17 14.27 -9.41 -20.31
CA PHE A 17 13.18 -8.46 -20.04
C PHE A 17 12.62 -8.60 -18.61
N PRO A 18 12.27 -9.82 -18.11
CA PRO A 18 11.92 -10.03 -16.72
C PRO A 18 13.02 -9.60 -15.76
N ASP A 19 14.29 -9.92 -16.03
CA ASP A 19 15.41 -9.61 -15.14
C ASP A 19 15.65 -8.10 -15.02
N SER A 20 15.51 -7.37 -16.13
CA SER A 20 15.60 -5.90 -16.15
C SER A 20 14.42 -5.25 -15.43
N MET A 21 13.19 -5.77 -15.61
CA MET A 21 12.02 -5.30 -14.87
C MET A 21 12.14 -5.60 -13.37
N ASN A 22 12.67 -6.76 -13.01
CA ASN A 22 12.86 -7.17 -11.62
C ASN A 22 13.93 -6.30 -10.93
N THR A 23 14.99 -5.95 -11.67
CA THR A 23 16.03 -5.03 -11.20
C THR A 23 15.49 -3.61 -11.05
N PHE A 24 14.65 -3.14 -11.98
CA PHE A 24 13.98 -1.85 -11.88
C PHE A 24 13.07 -1.79 -10.65
N TRP A 25 12.16 -2.75 -10.49
CA TRP A 25 11.27 -2.82 -9.33
C TRP A 25 12.05 -2.99 -8.02
N GLY A 26 13.10 -3.82 -8.01
CA GLY A 26 13.99 -3.97 -6.86
C GLY A 26 14.69 -2.68 -6.48
N THR A 27 15.13 -1.88 -7.46
CA THR A 27 15.76 -0.58 -7.23
C THR A 27 14.77 0.44 -6.67
N VAL A 28 13.56 0.50 -7.25
CA VAL A 28 12.49 1.41 -6.78
C VAL A 28 12.07 1.05 -5.36
N MET A 29 11.85 -0.24 -5.07
CA MET A 29 11.50 -0.69 -3.72
C MET A 29 12.65 -0.49 -2.73
N GLY A 30 13.89 -0.74 -3.15
CA GLY A 30 15.08 -0.47 -2.35
C GLY A 30 15.19 1.00 -1.96
N LEU A 31 14.97 1.92 -2.90
CA LEU A 31 14.95 3.35 -2.62
C LEU A 31 13.79 3.75 -1.70
N PHE A 32 12.61 3.17 -1.92
CA PHE A 32 11.43 3.41 -1.08
C PHE A 32 11.69 3.03 0.39
N PHE A 33 12.19 1.83 0.64
CA PHE A 33 12.54 1.37 1.98
C PHE A 33 13.73 2.13 2.57
N PHE A 34 14.71 2.53 1.74
CA PHE A 34 15.81 3.36 2.21
C PHE A 34 15.33 4.70 2.78
N VAL A 35 14.40 5.37 2.09
CA VAL A 35 13.90 6.69 2.50
C VAL A 35 13.01 6.59 3.74
N ILE A 36 12.16 5.55 3.83
CA ILE A 36 11.30 5.28 5.00
C ILE A 36 12.11 4.80 6.22
N GLY A 37 13.30 4.26 6.00
CA GLY A 37 14.11 3.63 7.04
C GLY A 37 14.00 2.10 6.99
N LEU A 38 15.00 1.42 7.55
CA LEU A 38 15.11 -0.03 7.58
C LEU A 38 13.77 -0.69 7.97
N PRO A 39 13.41 -1.83 7.35
CA PRO A 39 12.15 -2.49 7.60
C PRO A 39 12.09 -3.04 9.03
N ASP A 40 11.42 -2.30 9.90
CA ASP A 40 11.07 -2.73 11.26
C ASP A 40 9.70 -3.40 11.28
N PHE A 41 9.42 -4.14 12.37
CA PHE A 41 8.12 -4.76 12.62
C PHE A 41 6.94 -3.78 12.45
N LEU A 42 7.13 -2.51 12.81
CA LEU A 42 6.13 -1.44 12.69
C LEU A 42 5.71 -1.17 11.24
N LEU A 43 6.65 -1.23 10.29
CA LEU A 43 6.36 -1.02 8.86
C LEU A 43 5.50 -2.16 8.32
N TYR A 44 5.83 -3.41 8.67
CA TYR A 44 5.01 -4.57 8.29
C TYR A 44 3.62 -4.52 8.92
N ALA A 45 3.52 -4.10 10.18
CA ALA A 45 2.24 -3.91 10.85
C ALA A 45 1.39 -2.84 10.16
N LEU A 46 1.98 -1.72 9.75
CA LEU A 46 1.27 -0.64 9.04
C LEU A 46 0.80 -1.08 7.65
N ILE A 47 1.65 -1.73 6.85
CA ILE A 47 1.28 -2.25 5.54
C ILE A 47 0.17 -3.30 5.67
N GLY A 48 0.27 -4.18 6.67
CA GLY A 48 -0.77 -5.14 6.99
C GLY A 48 -2.10 -4.47 7.35
N ALA A 49 -2.07 -3.45 8.21
CA ALA A 49 -3.25 -2.68 8.58
C ALA A 49 -3.90 -1.99 7.37
N MET A 50 -3.10 -1.36 6.49
CA MET A 50 -3.60 -0.74 5.24
C MET A 50 -4.22 -1.77 4.29
N ALA A 51 -3.67 -2.98 4.22
CA ALA A 51 -4.24 -4.06 3.42
C ALA A 51 -5.61 -4.49 3.99
N VAL A 52 -5.71 -4.64 5.31
CA VAL A 52 -6.98 -4.95 5.99
C VAL A 52 -8.00 -3.82 5.83
N ASP A 53 -7.60 -2.54 5.94
CA ASP A 53 -8.46 -1.39 5.68
C ASP A 53 -9.03 -1.43 4.26
N THR A 54 -8.17 -1.71 3.28
CA THR A 54 -8.60 -1.81 1.88
C THR A 54 -9.60 -2.95 1.70
N LEU A 55 -9.34 -4.13 2.28
CA LEU A 55 -10.25 -5.28 2.21
C LEU A 55 -11.59 -5.02 2.88
N THR A 56 -11.59 -4.43 4.09
CA THR A 56 -12.82 -4.09 4.82
C THR A 56 -13.65 -3.07 4.06
N ARG A 57 -13.00 -2.08 3.42
CA ARG A 57 -13.66 -1.11 2.56
C ARG A 57 -14.27 -1.71 1.30
N VAL A 58 -13.57 -2.64 0.65
CA VAL A 58 -14.11 -3.37 -0.52
C VAL A 58 -15.31 -4.21 -0.09
N ARG A 59 -15.25 -4.88 1.06
CA ARG A 59 -16.40 -5.62 1.62
C ARG A 59 -17.59 -4.69 1.89
N ALA A 60 -17.38 -3.53 2.52
CA ALA A 60 -18.45 -2.57 2.78
C ALA A 60 -19.11 -2.09 1.47
N GLN A 61 -18.33 -1.86 0.42
CA GLN A 61 -18.86 -1.51 -0.91
C GLN A 61 -19.59 -2.68 -1.58
N ALA A 62 -19.12 -3.92 -1.39
CA ALA A 62 -19.79 -5.10 -1.91
C ALA A 62 -21.20 -5.27 -1.31
N VAL A 63 -21.33 -5.09 0.01
CA VAL A 63 -22.62 -5.13 0.71
C VAL A 63 -23.54 -4.01 0.22
N LYS A 64 -23.02 -2.78 0.05
CA LYS A 64 -23.79 -1.62 -0.42
C LYS A 64 -24.44 -1.81 -1.79
N ASN A 65 -23.85 -2.63 -2.67
CA ASN A 65 -24.32 -2.80 -4.05
C ASN A 65 -24.95 -4.17 -4.30
N GLY A 66 -25.49 -4.85 -3.27
CA GLY A 66 -26.20 -6.12 -3.44
C GLY A 66 -25.30 -7.34 -3.69
N GLY A 67 -24.00 -7.22 -3.41
CA GLY A 67 -23.02 -8.30 -3.53
C GLY A 67 -21.78 -7.93 -4.35
N TYR A 68 -20.72 -8.73 -4.21
CA TYR A 68 -19.42 -8.48 -4.86
C TYR A 68 -19.51 -8.41 -6.40
N ILE A 69 -20.35 -9.23 -7.00
CA ILE A 69 -20.51 -9.31 -8.47
C ILE A 69 -21.23 -8.06 -9.00
N GLN A 70 -22.23 -7.54 -8.29
CA GLN A 70 -22.89 -6.30 -8.68
C GLN A 70 -22.03 -5.07 -8.38
N ALA A 71 -21.28 -5.07 -7.26
CA ALA A 71 -20.36 -3.98 -6.92
C ALA A 71 -19.18 -3.82 -7.90
N THR A 72 -18.72 -4.92 -8.50
CA THR A 72 -17.72 -4.91 -9.57
C THR A 72 -18.32 -4.45 -10.90
N LYS A 73 -19.51 -4.95 -11.26
CA LYS A 73 -20.23 -4.54 -12.49
C LYS A 73 -20.65 -3.07 -12.49
N THR A 74 -21.05 -2.52 -11.35
CA THR A 74 -21.42 -1.11 -11.17
C THR A 74 -20.21 -0.17 -11.08
N GLY A 75 -19.00 -0.71 -11.02
CA GLY A 75 -17.78 0.09 -10.90
C GLY A 75 -17.62 0.78 -9.55
N ALA A 76 -18.45 0.48 -8.55
CA ALA A 76 -18.38 1.08 -7.22
C ALA A 76 -17.03 0.80 -6.53
N ILE A 77 -16.48 -0.40 -6.72
CA ILE A 77 -15.14 -0.81 -6.25
C ILE A 77 -14.02 -0.10 -7.04
N ARG A 78 -14.25 0.24 -8.31
CA ARG A 78 -13.27 0.98 -9.13
C ARG A 78 -13.55 2.49 -9.14
N SER A 79 -14.41 2.97 -8.24
CA SER A 79 -14.82 4.37 -8.25
C SER A 79 -13.62 5.27 -8.00
N ARG A 80 -13.54 6.36 -8.76
CA ARG A 80 -12.46 7.36 -8.66
C ARG A 80 -12.29 7.82 -7.20
N LYS A 81 -13.40 7.94 -6.46
CA LYS A 81 -13.43 8.30 -5.03
C LYS A 81 -12.70 7.29 -4.13
N MET A 82 -12.82 5.98 -4.38
CA MET A 82 -12.09 4.95 -3.61
C MET A 82 -10.58 5.03 -3.87
N MET A 83 -10.18 5.18 -5.14
CA MET A 83 -8.78 5.31 -5.51
C MET A 83 -8.15 6.61 -5.02
N THR A 84 -8.85 7.75 -5.09
CA THR A 84 -8.35 9.02 -4.58
C THR A 84 -8.13 8.97 -3.06
N GLY A 85 -9.06 8.35 -2.31
CA GLY A 85 -8.90 8.17 -0.87
C GLY A 85 -7.70 7.30 -0.50
N PHE A 86 -7.49 6.19 -1.21
CA PHE A 86 -6.32 5.33 -1.01
C PHE A 86 -5.00 6.05 -1.34
N HIS A 87 -4.91 6.72 -2.50
CA HIS A 87 -3.71 7.46 -2.89
C HIS A 87 -3.38 8.58 -1.90
N SER A 88 -4.39 9.32 -1.43
CA SER A 88 -4.19 10.39 -0.45
C SER A 88 -3.65 9.84 0.87
N LYS A 89 -4.19 8.73 1.37
CA LYS A 89 -3.68 8.06 2.58
C LYS A 89 -2.24 7.57 2.37
N PHE A 90 -2.00 6.86 1.27
CA PHE A 90 -0.68 6.30 0.97
C PHE A 90 0.39 7.38 0.88
N LEU A 91 0.12 8.49 0.18
CA LEU A 91 1.08 9.60 0.05
C LEU A 91 1.32 10.33 1.38
N ALA A 92 0.25 10.57 2.16
CA ALA A 92 0.38 11.21 3.46
C ALA A 92 1.20 10.35 4.44
N TYR A 93 0.94 9.05 4.47
CA TYR A 93 1.66 8.12 5.33
C TYR A 93 3.11 8.00 4.89
N PHE A 94 3.36 7.93 3.57
CA PHE A 94 4.71 7.96 3.03
C PHE A 94 5.48 9.19 3.52
N ALA A 95 4.93 10.39 3.33
CA ALA A 95 5.57 11.63 3.74
C ALA A 95 5.87 11.65 5.26
N LEU A 96 4.93 11.21 6.10
CA LEU A 96 5.12 11.15 7.55
C LEU A 96 6.22 10.16 7.94
N MET A 97 6.28 8.99 7.30
CA MET A 97 7.33 8.00 7.53
C MET A 97 8.71 8.53 7.12
N VAL A 98 8.81 9.24 5.98
CA VAL A 98 10.05 9.89 5.56
C VAL A 98 10.50 10.95 6.57
N VAL A 99 9.60 11.82 7.01
CA VAL A 99 9.91 12.85 8.00
C VAL A 99 10.35 12.20 9.31
N ALA A 100 9.64 11.17 9.76
CA ALA A 100 9.99 10.41 10.95
C ALA A 100 11.39 9.79 10.83
N ASN A 101 11.75 9.22 9.68
CA ASN A 101 13.08 8.68 9.46
C ASN A 101 14.17 9.75 9.47
N MET A 102 13.93 10.88 8.80
CA MET A 102 14.88 11.98 8.69
C MET A 102 15.20 12.65 10.03
N THR A 103 14.33 12.56 11.05
CA THR A 103 14.62 13.14 12.37
C THR A 103 15.86 12.53 13.02
N LYS A 104 16.23 11.27 12.70
CA LYS A 104 17.47 10.63 13.16
C LYS A 104 18.73 11.40 12.79
N HIS A 105 18.68 12.24 11.75
CA HIS A 105 19.82 13.03 11.28
C HIS A 105 19.86 14.45 11.87
N VAL A 106 18.79 14.90 12.53
CA VAL A 106 18.64 16.28 13.02
C VAL A 106 18.73 16.37 14.54
N VAL A 107 18.23 15.37 15.26
CA VAL A 107 18.15 15.39 16.74
C VAL A 107 18.88 14.21 17.37
N PRO A 108 19.23 14.27 18.67
CA PRO A 108 19.86 13.15 19.38
C PRO A 108 19.06 11.85 19.23
N LEU A 109 19.77 10.73 19.04
CA LEU A 109 19.18 9.41 18.72
C LEU A 109 18.03 9.02 19.65
N HIS A 110 18.15 9.28 20.95
CA HIS A 110 17.10 8.93 21.91
C HIS A 110 15.77 9.67 21.63
N VAL A 111 15.85 10.96 21.32
CA VAL A 111 14.68 11.79 21.01
C VAL A 111 14.10 11.40 19.63
N ALA A 112 14.96 11.12 18.66
CA ALA A 112 14.54 10.66 17.33
C ALA A 112 13.75 9.35 17.41
N THR A 113 14.21 8.38 18.19
CA THR A 113 13.54 7.07 18.34
C THR A 113 12.16 7.23 18.98
N VAL A 114 12.03 8.03 20.06
CA VAL A 114 10.73 8.29 20.69
C VAL A 114 9.77 8.96 19.71
N PHE A 115 10.25 9.98 18.99
CA PHE A 115 9.44 10.67 17.97
C PHE A 115 8.95 9.71 16.89
N GLN A 116 9.83 8.85 16.38
CA GLN A 116 9.46 7.83 15.40
C GLN A 116 8.39 6.90 15.94
N SER A 117 8.57 6.33 17.14
CA SER A 117 7.59 5.43 17.74
C SER A 117 6.22 6.08 17.90
N VAL A 118 6.17 7.37 18.24
CA VAL A 118 4.92 8.14 18.31
C VAL A 118 4.27 8.28 16.94
N VAL A 119 5.03 8.68 15.90
CA VAL A 119 4.50 8.82 14.54
C VAL A 119 3.95 7.49 14.03
N TRP A 120 4.73 6.40 14.16
CA TRP A 120 4.30 5.06 13.77
C TRP A 120 3.06 4.60 14.54
N GLY A 121 3.00 4.88 15.85
CA GLY A 121 1.85 4.56 16.69
C GLY A 121 0.59 5.31 16.26
N ILE A 122 0.70 6.60 15.97
CA ILE A 122 -0.44 7.41 15.49
C ILE A 122 -0.96 6.84 14.17
N LEU A 123 -0.08 6.57 13.20
CA LEU A 123 -0.45 5.99 11.90
C LEU A 123 -1.19 4.66 12.06
N PHE A 124 -0.73 3.81 12.98
CA PHE A 124 -1.38 2.54 13.26
C PHE A 124 -2.77 2.72 13.88
N VAL A 125 -2.92 3.59 14.87
CA VAL A 125 -4.22 3.87 15.52
C VAL A 125 -5.22 4.47 14.53
N THR A 126 -4.78 5.40 13.68
CA THR A 126 -5.66 5.99 12.65
C THR A 126 -6.16 4.95 11.66
N GLU A 127 -5.32 3.97 11.30
CA GLU A 127 -5.72 2.89 10.39
C GLU A 127 -6.64 1.86 11.06
N ALA A 128 -6.38 1.54 12.33
CA ALA A 128 -7.27 0.69 13.12
C ALA A 128 -8.67 1.31 13.25
N HIS A 129 -8.76 2.61 13.51
CA HIS A 129 -10.05 3.33 13.55
C HIS A 129 -10.78 3.25 12.20
N SER A 130 -10.07 3.47 11.10
CA SER A 130 -10.62 3.35 9.73
C SER A 130 -11.15 1.94 9.45
N CYS A 131 -10.45 0.90 9.89
CA CYS A 131 -10.90 -0.48 9.74
C CYS A 131 -12.22 -0.73 10.51
N VAL A 132 -12.31 -0.27 11.76
CA VAL A 132 -13.51 -0.41 12.59
C VAL A 132 -14.70 0.29 11.95
N GLU A 133 -14.51 1.51 11.43
CA GLU A 133 -15.54 2.28 10.74
C GLU A 133 -16.03 1.54 9.48
N ASN A 134 -15.12 1.03 8.64
CA ASN A 134 -15.47 0.27 7.45
C ASN A 134 -16.25 -1.02 7.79
N VAL A 135 -15.88 -1.71 8.88
CA VAL A 135 -16.59 -2.91 9.35
C VAL A 135 -17.97 -2.57 9.88
N LEU A 136 -18.09 -1.54 10.72
CA LEU A 136 -19.37 -1.09 11.29
C LEU A 136 -20.33 -0.66 10.18
N GLU A 137 -19.86 0.12 9.19
CA GLU A 137 -20.64 0.48 8.02
C GLU A 137 -21.15 -0.76 7.25
N GLY A 138 -20.31 -1.79 7.13
CA GLY A 138 -20.69 -3.04 6.48
C GLY A 138 -21.77 -3.81 7.25
N ILE A 139 -21.68 -3.86 8.59
CA ILE A 139 -22.64 -4.56 9.45
C ILE A 139 -23.98 -3.83 9.47
N VAL A 140 -23.98 -2.53 9.79
CA VAL A 140 -25.21 -1.72 9.89
C VAL A 140 -26.01 -1.78 8.59
N ARG A 141 -25.34 -1.79 7.44
CA ARG A 141 -26.03 -1.86 6.14
C ARG A 141 -26.48 -3.27 5.76
N SER A 142 -25.83 -4.31 6.27
CA SER A 142 -26.31 -5.69 6.08
C SER A 142 -27.60 -5.96 6.87
N ALA A 143 -27.84 -5.24 7.97
CA ALA A 143 -29.06 -5.38 8.78
C ALA A 143 -30.27 -4.62 8.23
N CYS A 144 -30.07 -3.74 7.24
CA CYS A 144 -31.12 -2.89 6.66
C CYS A 144 -31.61 -3.40 5.27
N ILE A 145 -31.04 -4.51 4.79
CA ILE A 145 -31.39 -5.22 3.54
C ILE A 145 -32.09 -6.52 3.94
#